data_AF-A0A9R1QHU7-F1
#
_entry.id   AF-A0A9R1QHU7-F1
#
_cell.length_a   1.000
_cell.length_b   1.000
_cell.length_c   1.000
_cell.angle_alpha   90.00
_cell.angle_beta   90.00
_cell.angle_gamma   90.00
#
_symmetry.space_group_name_H-M   'P 1'
#
loop_
_entity.id
_entity.type
_entity.pdbx_description
1 polymer ?
#
loop_
_entity_poly.entity_id
_entity_poly.type
_entity_poly.pdbx_seq_one_letter_code
_entity_poly.pdbx_strand_id
1 'polypeptide(L)'
;MRKYDYAVVDKPSLTTWMKGGLDYIVLKSLDIDGIWIISSVPGQSIALAHYIQQVDDMVEEFTEINHIMEKTGDFIRKRKKLFQLMDLANSNLADVIIRLHLFDRDMQLWRERMQ
;
A
#
# COMPACT_ATOMS: atom_id res chain seq x y z
N MET A 1 1.92 26.87 -6.95
CA MET A 1 2.12 25.63 -6.17
C MET A 1 1.31 24.54 -6.83
N ARG A 2 1.87 23.34 -7.07
CA ARG A 2 1.19 22.29 -7.84
C ARG A 2 0.13 21.61 -6.95
N LYS A 3 -0.97 21.17 -7.56
CA LYS A 3 -1.90 20.19 -6.97
C LYS A 3 -1.00 19.04 -6.48
N TYR A 4 -1.07 18.66 -5.20
CA TYR A 4 -0.22 17.66 -4.50
C TYR A 4 1.05 18.16 -3.77
N ASP A 5 1.41 19.43 -3.81
CA ASP A 5 2.50 19.94 -2.95
C ASP A 5 1.95 20.17 -1.53
N TYR A 6 2.26 19.27 -0.59
CA TYR A 6 1.97 19.45 0.84
C TYR A 6 3.29 19.62 1.61
N ALA A 7 3.46 20.73 2.31
CA ALA A 7 4.73 21.04 2.99
C ALA A 7 4.68 20.74 4.49
N VAL A 8 5.78 20.20 5.03
CA VAL A 8 6.01 20.11 6.47
C VAL A 8 7.19 21.01 6.79
N VAL A 9 6.99 21.97 7.69
CA VAL A 9 7.95 23.04 7.97
C VAL A 9 8.25 23.09 9.46
N ASP A 10 9.51 23.23 9.85
CA ASP A 10 9.91 23.44 11.23
C ASP A 10 9.90 24.93 11.60
N LYS A 11 9.42 25.27 12.79
CA LYS A 11 9.43 26.62 13.33
C LYS A 11 9.53 26.60 14.86
N PRO A 12 10.75 26.70 15.42
CA PRO A 12 10.96 26.68 16.88
C PRO A 12 10.22 27.77 17.65
N SER A 13 9.95 28.91 16.99
CA SER A 13 9.21 30.03 17.57
C SER A 13 7.70 29.84 17.62
N LEU A 14 7.17 28.68 17.20
CA LEU A 14 5.76 28.38 17.28
C LEU A 14 5.30 28.29 18.75
N THR A 15 4.25 29.04 19.09
CA THR A 15 3.68 29.06 20.44
C THR A 15 2.98 27.74 20.79
N THR A 16 2.36 27.10 19.80
CA THR A 16 1.76 25.75 19.90
C THR A 16 2.73 24.68 19.39
N TRP A 17 2.42 23.40 19.65
CA TRP A 17 3.20 22.28 19.13
C TRP A 17 3.12 22.13 17.61
N MET A 18 1.95 22.41 17.04
CA MET A 18 1.71 22.35 15.61
C MET A 18 0.69 23.42 15.18
N LYS A 19 0.71 23.77 13.90
CA LYS A 19 -0.32 24.58 13.23
C LYS A 19 -0.54 24.04 11.82
N GLY A 20 -1.77 23.61 11.53
CA GLY A 20 -2.19 23.18 10.19
C GLY A 20 -2.66 24.34 9.32
N GLY A 21 -2.30 24.30 8.04
CA GLY A 21 -2.83 25.11 6.95
C GLY A 21 -3.52 24.23 5.90
N LEU A 22 -3.96 24.84 4.80
CA LEU A 22 -4.64 24.12 3.71
C LEU A 22 -3.69 23.13 3.00
N ASP A 23 -2.42 23.49 2.91
CA ASP A 23 -1.39 22.88 2.08
C ASP A 23 -0.04 22.72 2.83
N TYR A 24 -0.04 22.96 4.14
CA TYR A 24 1.15 22.75 4.97
C TYR A 24 0.80 22.44 6.42
N ILE A 25 1.77 21.86 7.14
CA ILE A 25 1.82 21.84 8.60
C ILE A 25 3.12 22.48 9.06
N VAL A 26 3.02 23.34 10.08
CA VAL A 26 4.17 23.87 10.80
C VAL A 26 4.31 23.14 12.13
N LEU A 27 5.49 22.60 12.40
CA LEU A 27 5.83 21.91 13.65
C LEU A 27 6.81 22.74 14.46
N LYS A 28 6.68 22.72 15.79
CA LYS A 28 7.64 23.40 16.67
C LYS A 28 9.05 22.81 16.56
N SER A 29 9.13 21.50 16.37
CA SER A 29 10.36 20.77 16.10
C SER A 29 10.05 19.61 15.16
N LEU A 30 10.97 19.31 14.24
CA LEU A 30 10.90 18.17 13.35
C LEU A 30 12.29 17.53 13.27
N ASP A 31 12.41 16.33 13.83
CA ASP A 31 13.62 15.51 13.78
C ASP A 31 13.49 14.39 12.74
N ILE A 32 14.54 13.59 12.60
CA ILE A 32 14.60 12.50 11.62
C ILE A 32 13.50 11.48 11.88
N ASP A 33 13.22 11.17 13.15
CA ASP A 33 12.18 10.22 13.55
C ASP A 33 10.79 10.75 13.19
N GLY A 34 10.52 12.02 13.45
CA GLY A 34 9.28 12.69 13.04
C GLY A 34 9.10 12.72 11.52
N ILE A 35 10.17 12.95 10.75
CA ILE A 35 10.16 12.86 9.28
C ILE A 35 9.81 11.43 8.85
N TRP A 36 10.40 10.43 9.49
CA TRP A 36 10.15 9.03 9.16
C TRP A 36 8.69 8.64 9.45
N ILE A 37 8.16 9.01 10.61
CA ILE A 37 6.76 8.74 10.98
C ILE A 37 5.81 9.42 10.00
N ILE A 38 6.00 10.71 9.71
CA ILE A 38 5.11 11.46 8.82
C ILE A 38 5.21 10.94 7.38
N SER A 39 6.41 10.60 6.89
CA SER A 39 6.59 10.08 5.53
C SER A 39 6.10 8.63 5.36
N SER A 40 6.05 7.85 6.44
CA SER A 40 5.59 6.46 6.39
C SER A 40 4.13 6.33 5.92
N VAL A 41 3.24 7.23 6.36
CA VAL A 41 1.80 7.13 6.05
C VAL A 41 1.50 7.38 4.55
N PRO A 42 2.01 8.46 3.91
CA PRO A 42 1.93 8.62 2.46
C PRO A 42 2.63 7.50 1.70
N GLY A 43 3.81 7.06 2.15
CA GLY A 43 4.55 5.97 1.52
C GLY A 43 3.75 4.65 1.50
N GLN A 44 3.13 4.30 2.63
CA GLN A 44 2.23 3.15 2.74
C GLN A 44 0.99 3.30 1.87
N SER A 45 0.41 4.51 1.79
CA SER A 45 -0.76 4.77 0.95
C SER A 45 -0.46 4.57 -0.54
N ILE A 46 0.71 5.04 -1.00
CA ILE A 46 1.18 4.85 -2.38
C ILE A 46 1.46 3.37 -2.65
N ALA A 47 2.14 2.69 -1.73
CA ALA A 47 2.41 1.26 -1.85
C ALA A 47 1.10 0.45 -1.92
N LEU A 48 0.10 0.77 -1.10
CA LEU A 48 -1.21 0.13 -1.14
C LEU A 48 -1.92 0.38 -2.48
N ALA A 49 -1.92 1.62 -2.98
CA ALA A 49 -2.50 1.95 -4.29
C ALA A 49 -1.86 1.14 -5.42
N HIS A 50 -0.53 0.94 -5.37
CA HIS A 50 0.16 0.11 -6.33
C HIS A 50 -0.31 -1.36 -6.30
N TYR A 51 -0.53 -1.93 -5.12
CA TYR A 51 -1.03 -3.30 -5.01
C TYR A 51 -2.49 -3.45 -5.44
N ILE A 52 -3.34 -2.45 -5.19
CA ILE A 52 -4.71 -2.44 -5.71
C ILE A 52 -4.69 -2.52 -7.23
N GLN A 53 -3.86 -1.70 -7.90
CA GLN A 53 -3.72 -1.76 -9.36
C GLN A 53 -3.27 -3.14 -9.84
N GLN A 54 -2.30 -3.78 -9.18
CA GLN A 54 -1.87 -5.12 -9.55
C GLN A 54 -2.99 -6.16 -9.41
N VAL A 55 -3.85 -6.04 -8.40
CA VAL A 55 -5.03 -6.91 -8.24
C VAL A 55 -6.04 -6.68 -9.35
N ASP A 56 -6.30 -5.43 -9.72
CA ASP A 56 -7.20 -5.09 -10.83
C ASP A 56 -6.70 -5.69 -12.15
N ASP A 57 -5.40 -5.55 -12.45
CA ASP A 57 -4.77 -6.12 -13.65
C ASP A 57 -4.89 -7.66 -13.68
N MET A 58 -4.69 -8.32 -12.52
CA MET A 58 -4.84 -9.78 -12.41
C MET A 58 -6.29 -10.23 -12.63
N VAL A 59 -7.27 -9.49 -12.11
CA VAL A 59 -8.70 -9.78 -12.29
C VAL A 59 -9.09 -9.63 -13.76
N GLU A 60 -8.62 -8.58 -14.43
CA GLU A 60 -8.85 -8.38 -15.86
C GLU A 60 -8.29 -9.54 -16.70
N GLU A 61 -7.04 -9.95 -16.46
CA GLU A 61 -6.44 -11.08 -17.19
C GLU A 61 -7.19 -12.39 -16.91
N PHE A 62 -7.64 -12.61 -15.68
CA PHE A 62 -8.44 -13.78 -15.31
C PHE A 62 -9.79 -13.80 -16.02
N THR A 63 -10.50 -12.67 -16.07
CA THR A 63 -11.78 -12.55 -16.77
C THR A 63 -11.62 -12.83 -18.27
N GLU A 64 -10.58 -12.30 -18.91
CA GLU A 64 -10.29 -12.56 -20.33
C GLU A 64 -9.93 -14.03 -20.59
N ILE A 65 -9.17 -14.64 -19.67
CA ILE A 65 -8.87 -16.08 -19.75
C ILE A 65 -10.15 -16.91 -19.70
N ASN A 66 -11.03 -16.63 -18.74
CA ASN A 66 -12.29 -17.35 -18.57
C ASN A 66 -13.23 -17.17 -19.77
N HIS A 67 -13.38 -15.93 -20.28
CA HIS A 67 -14.23 -15.65 -21.43
C HIS A 67 -13.81 -16.42 -22.69
N ILE A 68 -12.51 -16.44 -22.99
CA ILE A 68 -12.01 -17.23 -24.12
C ILE A 68 -12.18 -18.72 -23.85
N MET A 69 -11.95 -19.19 -22.61
CA MET A 69 -12.10 -20.60 -22.25
C MET A 69 -13.54 -21.09 -22.45
N GLU A 70 -14.54 -20.29 -22.06
CA GLU A 70 -15.96 -20.55 -22.32
C GLU A 70 -16.27 -20.63 -23.81
N LYS A 71 -15.62 -19.82 -24.64
CA LYS A 71 -15.85 -19.77 -26.09
C LYS A 71 -15.15 -20.86 -26.89
N THR A 72 -13.90 -21.20 -26.58
CA THR A 72 -13.09 -22.12 -27.41
C THR A 72 -12.96 -23.52 -26.83
N GLY A 73 -13.18 -23.72 -25.53
CA GLY A 73 -12.97 -25.01 -24.87
C GLY A 73 -11.49 -25.47 -24.84
N ASP A 74 -10.53 -24.60 -25.14
CA ASP A 74 -9.09 -24.94 -25.10
C ASP A 74 -8.50 -24.73 -23.69
N PHE A 75 -8.43 -25.81 -22.92
CA PHE A 75 -8.01 -25.80 -21.52
C PHE A 75 -6.48 -25.90 -21.30
N ILE A 76 -5.72 -26.41 -22.27
CA ILE A 76 -4.34 -26.87 -22.00
C ILE A 76 -3.36 -25.69 -21.94
N ARG A 77 -3.39 -24.78 -22.93
CA ARG A 77 -2.50 -23.61 -22.97
C ARG A 77 -2.85 -22.57 -21.91
N LYS A 78 -4.12 -22.51 -21.51
CA LYS A 78 -4.67 -21.54 -20.55
C LYS A 78 -4.47 -21.93 -19.10
N ARG A 79 -4.38 -23.24 -18.79
CA ARG A 79 -4.03 -23.76 -17.45
C ARG A 79 -2.68 -23.23 -16.95
N LYS A 80 -1.65 -23.18 -17.82
CA LYS A 80 -0.33 -22.64 -17.45
C LYS A 80 -0.40 -21.17 -17.03
N LYS A 81 -1.15 -20.35 -17.78
CA LYS A 81 -1.35 -18.92 -17.46
C LYS A 81 -2.15 -18.73 -16.17
N LEU A 82 -3.16 -19.56 -15.91
CA LEU A 82 -3.91 -19.55 -14.65
C LEU A 82 -3.00 -19.81 -13.43
N PHE A 83 -2.09 -20.78 -13.53
CA PHE A 83 -1.10 -21.02 -12.47
C PHE A 83 -0.15 -19.84 -12.28
N GLN A 84 0.30 -19.20 -13.36
CA GLN A 84 1.15 -18.01 -13.27
C GLN A 84 0.43 -16.83 -12.60
N LEU A 85 -0.87 -16.62 -12.89
CA LEU A 85 -1.69 -15.61 -12.21
C LEU A 85 -1.87 -15.91 -10.72
N MET A 86 -2.05 -17.18 -10.37
CA MET A 86 -2.15 -17.60 -8.97
C MET A 86 -0.83 -17.38 -8.22
N ASP A 87 0.30 -17.71 -8.84
CA ASP A 87 1.64 -17.49 -8.27
C ASP A 87 1.92 -15.99 -8.07
N LEU A 88 1.50 -15.15 -9.03
CA LEU A 88 1.58 -13.69 -8.93
C LEU A 88 0.71 -13.16 -7.79
N ALA A 89 -0.54 -13.61 -7.67
CA ALA A 89 -1.44 -13.21 -6.59
C ALA A 89 -0.87 -13.55 -5.21
N ASN A 90 -0.30 -14.76 -5.06
CA ASN A 90 0.35 -15.18 -3.81
C ASN A 90 1.57 -14.32 -3.46
N SER A 91 2.38 -13.98 -4.47
CA SER A 91 3.56 -13.11 -4.29
C SER A 91 3.13 -11.69 -3.89
N ASN A 92 2.10 -11.15 -4.53
CA ASN A 92 1.55 -9.83 -4.21
C ASN A 92 0.97 -9.77 -2.79
N LEU A 93 0.25 -10.82 -2.36
CA LEU A 93 -0.22 -10.92 -0.97
C LEU A 93 0.94 -10.95 0.03
N ALA A 94 1.98 -11.74 -0.23
CA ALA A 94 3.15 -11.79 0.64
C ALA A 94 3.86 -10.43 0.74
N ASP A 95 4.00 -9.73 -0.39
CA ASP A 95 4.64 -8.42 -0.45
C ASP A 95 3.82 -7.33 0.25
N VAL A 96 2.48 -7.34 0.11
CA VAL A 96 1.56 -6.47 0.86
C VAL A 96 1.72 -6.68 2.37
N ILE A 97 1.74 -7.94 2.81
CA ILE A 97 1.86 -8.32 4.22
C ILE A 97 3.16 -7.79 4.83
N ILE A 98 4.29 -7.99 4.14
CA ILE A 98 5.61 -7.65 4.64
C ILE A 98 5.84 -6.13 4.54
N ARG A 99 5.57 -5.50 3.39
CA ARG A 99 6.00 -4.12 3.11
C ARG A 99 5.08 -3.06 3.71
N LEU A 100 3.79 -3.35 3.85
CA LEU A 100 2.86 -2.43 4.53
C LEU A 100 2.84 -2.64 6.04
N HIS A 101 3.68 -3.54 6.58
CA HIS A 101 3.74 -3.90 8.01
C HIS A 101 2.35 -4.18 8.59
N LEU A 102 1.42 -4.72 7.78
CA LEU A 102 0.03 -4.95 8.18
C LEU A 102 -0.06 -5.93 9.35
N PHE A 103 0.92 -6.82 9.48
CA PHE A 103 0.99 -7.83 10.54
C PHE A 103 1.81 -7.42 11.77
N ASP A 104 2.59 -6.33 11.75
CA ASP A 104 3.38 -5.99 12.95
C ASP A 104 2.50 -5.58 14.13
N ARG A 105 1.37 -4.90 13.87
CA ARG A 105 0.38 -4.59 14.91
C ARG A 105 -0.45 -5.80 15.33
N ASP A 106 -0.88 -6.63 14.39
CA ASP A 106 -1.70 -7.80 14.71
C ASP A 106 -0.90 -8.91 15.38
N MET A 107 0.35 -9.17 15.00
CA MET A 107 1.24 -10.15 15.66
C MET A 107 1.56 -9.76 17.11
N GLN A 108 1.61 -8.45 17.42
CA GLN A 108 1.77 -7.95 18.78
C GLN A 108 0.49 -8.16 19.60
N LEU A 109 -0.68 -7.81 19.04
CA LEU A 109 -1.99 -8.06 19.66
C LEU A 109 -2.32 -9.56 19.84
N TRP A 110 -1.91 -10.42 18.90
CA TRP A 110 -2.05 -11.87 18.98
C TRP A 110 -1.11 -12.48 20.04
N ARG A 111 0.10 -11.93 20.22
CA ARG A 111 1.01 -12.33 21.32
C ARG A 111 0.49 -11.92 22.69
N GLU A 112 -0.08 -10.73 22.81
CA GLU A 112 -0.68 -10.22 24.06
C GLU A 112 -1.91 -11.03 24.48
N ARG A 113 -2.66 -11.60 23.53
CA ARG A 113 -3.85 -12.44 23.80
C ARG A 113 -3.54 -13.89 24.18
N MET A 114 -2.29 -14.33 24.02
CA MET A 114 -1.84 -15.71 24.28
C MET A 114 -0.96 -15.81 25.54
N GLN A 115 -0.88 -14.73 26.34
CA GLN A 115 -0.34 -14.71 27.70
C GLN A 115 -1.48 -14.59 28.72
#